data_AF-A0A662SAN8-F1
#
_entry.id   AF-A0A662SAN8-F1
#
_cell.length_a   1.000
_cell.length_b   1.000
_cell.length_c   1.000
_cell.angle_alpha   90.00
_cell.angle_beta   90.00
_cell.angle_gamma   90.00
#
_symmetry.space_group_name_H-M   'P 1'
#
loop_
_entity.id
_entity.type
_entity.pdbx_description
1 polymer ?
#
loop_
_entity_poly.entity_id
_entity_poly.type
_entity_poly.pdbx_seq_one_letter_code
_entity_poly.pdbx_strand_id
1 'polypeptide(L)' 'MSEEFEPKIIAFLCRWCGYAGADMAGTSRLKYPPTITPIRVPCTGRIDMEHVLR' A
#
# COMPACT_ATOMS: atom_id res chain seq x y z
N MET A 1 16.94 -12.00 22.92
CA MET A 1 16.77 -11.86 21.46
C MET A 1 15.89 -10.65 21.26
N SER A 2 16.45 -9.54 20.78
CA SER A 2 15.66 -8.39 20.34
C SER A 2 14.70 -8.88 19.28
N GLU A 3 13.40 -8.79 19.53
CA GLU A 3 12.39 -9.06 18.51
C GLU A 3 12.67 -8.14 17.31
N GLU A 4 12.94 -8.74 16.15
CA GLU A 4 13.27 -7.99 14.94
C GLU A 4 12.01 -7.25 14.51
N PHE A 5 12.06 -5.92 14.56
CA PHE A 5 10.90 -5.07 14.26
C PHE A 5 10.54 -5.19 12.77
N GLU A 6 9.42 -5.85 12.47
CA GLU A 6 8.85 -5.88 11.14
C GLU A 6 7.83 -4.74 10.98
N PRO A 7 8.10 -3.73 10.15
CA PRO A 7 7.18 -2.61 9.99
C PRO A 7 5.88 -3.08 9.35
N LYS A 8 4.74 -2.58 9.82
CA LYS A 8 3.44 -2.77 9.17
C LYS A 8 3.10 -1.48 8.44
N ILE A 9 3.05 -1.54 7.11
CA ILE A 9 2.88 -0.36 6.25
C ILE A 9 1.51 -0.43 5.57
N ILE A 10 0.71 0.62 5.71
CA ILE A 10 -0.55 0.78 4.98
C ILE A 10 -0.31 1.69 3.78
N ALA A 11 -0.74 1.25 2.59
CA ALA A 11 -0.60 2.02 1.36
C ALA A 11 -1.97 2.31 0.73
N PHE A 12 -2.37 3.58 0.71
CA PHE A 12 -3.59 3.99 0.00
C PHE A 12 -3.30 4.13 -1.49
N LEU A 13 -3.95 3.30 -2.31
CA LEU A 13 -3.76 3.27 -3.75
C LEU A 13 -5.03 3.68 -4.46
N CYS A 14 -4.96 4.69 -5.33
CA CYS A 14 -6.08 5.04 -6.18
C CYS A 14 -6.37 3.91 -7.18
N ARG A 15 -7.65 3.67 -7.45
CA ARG A 15 -8.12 2.60 -8.34
C ARG A 15 -7.51 2.66 -9.74
N TRP A 16 -7.29 3.87 -10.25
CA TRP A 16 -6.91 4.08 -11.65
C TRP A 16 -5.41 3.95 -11.89
N CYS A 17 -4.58 4.67 -11.15
CA CYS A 17 -3.14 4.72 -11.40
C CYS A 17 -2.36 3.86 -10.40
N GLY A 18 -2.57 4.06 -9.10
CA GLY A 18 -1.80 3.39 -8.05
C GLY A 18 -2.05 1.88 -8.00
N TYR A 19 -3.32 1.46 -8.04
CA TYR A 19 -3.68 0.05 -7.98
C TYR A 19 -3.28 -0.68 -9.28
N ALA A 20 -3.44 -0.03 -10.44
CA ALA A 20 -2.95 -0.57 -11.71
C ALA A 20 -1.43 -0.77 -11.71
N GLY A 21 -0.67 0.15 -11.11
CA GLY A 21 0.78 -0.01 -10.91
C GLY A 21 1.13 -1.18 -9.99
N ALA A 22 0.36 -1.38 -8.91
CA ALA A 22 0.53 -2.54 -8.02
C ALA A 22 0.22 -3.86 -8.73
N ASP A 23 -0.84 -3.90 -9.54
CA ASP A 23 -1.18 -5.07 -10.36
C ASP A 23 -0.07 -5.36 -11.39
N MET A 24 0.50 -4.32 -12.00
CA MET A 24 1.65 -4.44 -12.92
C MET A 24 2.90 -4.96 -12.21
N ALA A 25 3.20 -4.49 -10.99
CA ALA A 25 4.31 -5.03 -10.21
C ALA A 25 4.13 -6.54 -9.93
N GLY A 26 2.89 -6.97 -9.70
CA GLY A 26 2.52 -8.38 -9.56
C GLY A 26 2.73 -9.18 -10.85
N THR A 27 2.26 -8.68 -12.00
CA THR A 27 2.43 -9.37 -13.29
C THR A 27 3.89 -9.42 -13.74
N SER A 28 4.66 -8.36 -13.44
CA SER A 28 6.11 -8.30 -13.66
C SER A 28 6.93 -9.09 -12.65
N ARG A 29 6.29 -9.72 -11.65
CA ARG A 29 6.93 -10.54 -10.61
C ARG A 29 8.00 -9.78 -9.83
N LEU A 30 7.81 -8.47 -9.63
CA LEU A 30 8.72 -7.65 -8.84
C LEU A 30 8.65 -8.11 -7.38
N LYS A 31 9.82 -8.39 -6.80
CA LYS A 31 9.95 -8.79 -5.40
C LYS A 31 9.96 -7.55 -4.53
N TYR A 32 9.12 -7.55 -3.50
CA TYR A 32 9.06 -6.54 -2.45
C TYR A 32 8.74 -7.21 -1.11
N PRO A 33 9.08 -6.57 0.03
CA PRO A 33 8.77 -7.12 1.35
C PRO A 33 7.26 -7.27 1.58
N PRO A 34 6.79 -8.32 2.28
CA PRO A 34 5.36 -8.56 2.53
C PRO A 34 4.75 -7.63 3.60
N THR A 35 5.44 -6.55 3.95
CA THR A 35 5.07 -5.62 5.03
C THR A 35 3.98 -4.62 4.65
N ILE A 36 3.63 -4.53 3.37
CA ILE A 36 2.72 -3.51 2.81
C ILE A 36 1.32 -4.11 2.61
N THR A 37 0.32 -3.44 3.16
CA THR A 37 -1.11 -3.74 2.95
C THR A 37 -1.75 -2.63 2.11
N PRO A 38 -2.09 -2.90 0.82
CA PRO A 38 -2.70 -1.90 -0.05
C PRO A 38 -4.21 -1.74 0.23
N ILE A 39 -4.67 -0.50 0.38
CA ILE A 39 -6.08 -0.12 0.49
C ILE A 39 -6.50 0.60 -0.79
N ARG A 40 -7.52 0.05 -1.46
CA ARG A 40 -8.05 0.64 -2.69
C ARG A 40 -9.00 1.79 -2.38
N VAL A 41 -8.76 2.95 -2.98
CA VAL A 41 -9.66 4.12 -2.97
C VAL A 41 -10.03 4.53 -4.40
N PRO A 42 -11.18 5.19 -4.65
CA PRO A 42 -11.53 5.61 -6.01
C PRO A 42 -10.52 6.60 -6.61
N CYS A 43 -10.02 7.55 -5.82
CA CYS A 43 -8.97 8.51 -6.17
C CYS A 43 -8.19 8.92 -4.91
N THR A 44 -6.98 9.45 -5.05
CA THR A 44 -6.16 9.96 -3.92
C THR A 44 -6.87 11.08 -3.16
N GLY A 45 -7.72 11.88 -3.84
CA GLY A 45 -8.53 12.91 -3.19
C GLY A 45 -9.55 12.39 -2.16
N ARG A 46 -9.79 11.08 -2.08
CA ARG A 46 -10.65 10.49 -1.02
C ARG A 46 -9.93 10.40 0.33
N ILE A 47 -8.59 10.46 0.33
CA ILE A 47 -7.77 10.29 1.52
C ILE A 47 -7.81 11.59 2.33
N ASP A 48 -8.24 11.46 3.59
CA ASP A 48 -8.28 12.54 4.58
C ASP A 48 -7.24 12.26 5.67
N MET A 49 -6.84 13.27 6.44
CA MET A 49 -5.92 13.14 7.57
C MET A 49 -6.38 12.10 8.60
N GLU A 50 -7.69 11.97 8.80
CA GLU A 50 -8.25 10.94 9.71
C GLU A 50 -7.86 9.52 9.28
N HIS A 51 -7.68 9.25 7.98
CA HIS A 51 -7.27 7.93 7.49
C HIS A 51 -5.77 7.64 7.72
N VAL A 52 -4.96 8.69 7.96
CA VAL A 52 -3.50 8.57 8.13
C VAL A 52 -3.12 8.57 9.60
N LEU A 53 -3.82 9.34 10.43
CA LEU A 53 -3.53 9.50 11.85
C LEU A 53 -4.18 8.42 12.73
N ARG A 54 -5.18 7.73 12.21
CA ARG A 54 -5.93 6.68 12.91
C ARG A 54 -5.56 5.30 12.38
#